data_AF-A0A841P6J2-F1
#
_entry.id   AF-A0A841P6J2-F1
#
_cell.length_a   1.000
_cell.length_b   1.000
_cell.length_c   1.000
_cell.angle_alpha   90.00
_cell.angle_beta   90.00
_cell.angle_gamma   90.00
#
_symmetry.space_group_name_H-M   'P 1'
#
loop_
_entity.id
_entity.type
_entity.pdbx_description
1 polymer ?
#
loop_
_entity_poly.entity_id
_entity_poly.type
_entity_poly.pdbx_seq_one_letter_code
_entity_poly.pdbx_strand_id
1 'polypeptide(L)' 'MRSLLFVPGDSERKLEKGFGAGADVVIVDLEDSVAPHNKALAREIAARFIAERRAQNRVRDLCAGQRSVDRHDG' A
#
# COMPACT_ATOMS: atom_id res chain seq x y z
N MET A 1 5.13 17.14 -3.33
CA MET A 1 4.20 16.21 -4.00
C MET A 1 4.27 16.47 -5.49
N ARG A 2 4.77 15.53 -6.28
CA ARG A 2 4.92 15.68 -7.73
C ARG A 2 3.95 14.80 -8.52
N SER A 3 3.44 13.71 -7.93
CA SER A 3 2.45 12.85 -8.59
C SER A 3 1.42 12.21 -7.63
N LEU A 4 0.17 12.18 -8.07
CA LEU A 4 -0.96 11.50 -7.44
C LEU A 4 -1.47 10.46 -8.44
N LEU A 5 -1.53 9.19 -8.04
CA LEU A 5 -2.01 8.11 -8.91
C LEU A 5 -3.32 7.54 -8.37
N PHE A 6 -4.38 7.66 -9.17
CA PHE A 6 -5.67 7.06 -8.87
C PHE A 6 -5.72 5.63 -9.39
N VAL A 7 -6.10 4.70 -8.52
CA VAL A 7 -6.18 3.28 -8.85
C VAL A 7 -7.51 2.73 -8.37
N PRO A 8 -8.31 2.09 -9.24
CA PRO A 8 -9.56 1.48 -8.82
C PRO A 8 -9.32 0.33 -7.84
N GLY A 9 -10.10 0.28 -6.77
CA GLY A 9 -10.00 -0.75 -5.72
C GLY A 9 -10.53 -2.12 -6.14
N ASP A 10 -11.09 -2.26 -7.34
CA ASP A 10 -11.73 -3.49 -7.83
C ASP A 10 -10.73 -4.57 -8.30
N SER A 11 -9.44 -4.24 -8.40
CA SER A 11 -8.42 -5.15 -8.95
C SER A 11 -7.09 -5.02 -8.24
N GLU A 12 -6.69 -6.10 -7.55
CA GLU A 12 -5.41 -6.22 -6.85
C GLU A 12 -4.22 -5.98 -7.77
N ARG A 13 -4.25 -6.52 -9.00
CA ARG A 13 -3.18 -6.33 -9.99
C ARG A 13 -2.96 -4.85 -10.34
N LYS A 14 -4.03 -4.04 -10.37
CA LYS A 14 -3.92 -2.59 -10.62
C LYS A 14 -3.33 -1.88 -9.40
N LEU A 15 -3.76 -2.27 -8.19
CA LEU A 15 -3.22 -1.75 -6.92
C LEU A 15 -1.72 -2.02 -6.79
N GLU A 16 -1.27 -3.24 -7.09
CA GLU A 16 0.15 -3.60 -7.07
C GLU A 16 0.97 -2.78 -8.06
N LYS A 17 0.48 -2.64 -9.30
CA LYS A 17 1.14 -1.84 -10.33
C LYS A 17 1.21 -0.36 -9.94
N GLY A 18 0.12 0.18 -9.41
CA GLY A 18 0.08 1.58 -8.98
C GLY A 18 1.06 1.86 -7.84
N PHE A 19 1.16 0.94 -6.88
CA PHE A 19 2.14 1.04 -5.80
C PHE A 19 3.57 0.88 -6.29
N GLY A 20 3.81 0.04 -7.31
CA GLY A 20 5.11 -0.13 -7.95
C GLY A 20 5.51 0.98 -8.92
N ALA A 21 4.59 1.89 -9.27
CA ALA A 21 4.82 2.93 -10.28
C ALA A 21 5.70 4.10 -9.79
N GLY A 22 6.12 4.10 -8.52
CA GLY A 22 6.93 5.18 -7.95
C GLY A 22 6.17 6.50 -7.76
N ALA A 23 4.84 6.44 -7.67
CA ALA A 23 4.03 7.60 -7.32
C ALA A 23 4.28 8.01 -5.85
N ASP A 24 4.30 9.32 -5.58
CA ASP A 24 4.45 9.81 -4.21
C ASP A 24 3.24 9.41 -3.35
N VAL A 25 2.04 9.42 -3.95
CA VAL A 25 0.79 9.02 -3.32
C VAL A 25 -0.07 8.22 -4.28
N VAL A 26 -0.57 7.07 -3.79
CA VAL A 26 -1.55 6.22 -4.47
C VAL A 26 -2.89 6.37 -3.75
N ILE A 27 -3.92 6.77 -4.50
CA ILE A 27 -5.29 6.91 -4.01
C ILE A 27 -6.11 5.75 -4.55
N VAL A 28 -6.71 4.98 -3.64
CA VAL A 28 -7.61 3.89 -4.01
C VAL A 28 -9.01 4.46 -4.22
N ASP A 29 -9.51 4.37 -5.44
CA ASP A 29 -10.85 4.83 -5.81
C ASP A 29 -11.88 3.71 -5.64
N LEU A 30 -12.99 4.04 -5.00
CA LEU A 30 -14.13 3.14 -4.73
C LEU A 30 -15.44 3.67 -5.32
N GLU A 31 -15.43 4.85 -5.95
CA GLU A 31 -16.64 5.52 -6.44
C GLU A 31 -16.79 5.41 -7.97
N ASP A 32 -16.07 6.24 -8.71
CA ASP A 32 -16.31 6.45 -10.14
C ASP A 32 -15.59 5.42 -11.03
N SER A 33 -14.46 4.90 -10.58
CA SER A 33 -13.67 3.91 -11.32
C SER A 33 -14.07 2.46 -11.05
N VAL A 34 -15.13 2.23 -10.25
CA VAL A 34 -15.60 0.90 -9.84
C VAL A 34 -17.03 0.69 -10.32
N ALA A 35 -17.26 -0.40 -11.07
CA ALA A 35 -18.60 -0.75 -11.50
C ALA A 35 -19.55 -0.96 -10.28
N PRO A 36 -20.84 -0.56 -10.35
CA PRO A 36 -21.72 -0.59 -9.19
C PRO A 36 -21.82 -1.94 -8.47
N HIS A 37 -21.80 -3.03 -9.25
CA HIS A 37 -21.84 -4.40 -8.74
C HIS A 37 -20.55 -4.84 -8.04
N ASN A 38 -19.43 -4.18 -8.33
CA ASN A 38 -18.11 -4.49 -7.77
C ASN A 38 -17.76 -3.63 -6.54
N LYS A 39 -18.61 -2.70 -6.10
CA LYS A 39 -18.30 -1.81 -4.97
C LYS A 39 -18.02 -2.57 -3.67
N ALA A 40 -18.77 -3.64 -3.40
CA ALA A 40 -18.53 -4.49 -2.24
C ALA A 40 -17.16 -5.20 -2.32
N LEU A 41 -16.89 -5.82 -3.47
CA LEU A 41 -15.62 -6.51 -3.75
C LEU A 41 -14.43 -5.54 -3.70
N ALA A 42 -14.57 -4.35 -4.26
CA ALA A 42 -13.53 -3.33 -4.28
C ALA A 42 -13.13 -2.89 -2.87
N ARG A 43 -14.11 -2.75 -1.96
CA ARG A 43 -13.83 -2.43 -0.55
C ARG A 43 -13.06 -3.56 0.14
N GLU A 44 -13.44 -4.81 -0.10
CA GLU A 44 -12.74 -5.97 0.48
C GLU A 44 -11.30 -6.08 -0.01
N ILE A 45 -11.09 -5.95 -1.33
CA ILE A 45 -9.76 -5.97 -1.95
C ILE A 45 -8.91 -4.82 -1.41
N ALA A 46 -9.45 -3.60 -1.40
CA ALA A 46 -8.74 -2.42 -0.91
C ALA A 46 -8.35 -2.56 0.57
N ALA A 47 -9.27 -3.02 1.43
CA ALA A 47 -9.00 -3.23 2.84
C ALA A 47 -7.92 -4.28 3.07
N ARG A 48 -8.00 -5.42 2.37
CA ARG A 48 -6.99 -6.48 2.43
C ARG A 48 -5.62 -5.96 1.99
N PHE A 49 -5.56 -5.29 0.84
CA PHE A 49 -4.32 -4.73 0.30
C PHE A 49 -3.66 -3.74 1.28
N ILE A 50 -4.44 -2.82 1.88
CA ILE A 50 -3.92 -1.87 2.87
C ILE A 50 -3.40 -2.58 4.12
N ALA A 51 -4.13 -3.59 4.61
CA ALA A 51 -3.73 -4.35 5.80
C ALA A 51 -2.41 -5.11 5.57
N GLU A 52 -2.29 -5.81 4.44
CA GLU A 52 -1.06 -6.54 4.06
C GLU A 52 0.14 -5.58 3.96
N ARG A 53 -0.03 -4.41 3.34
CA ARG A 53 1.05 -3.42 3.19
C ARG A 53 1.44 -2.77 4.51
N ARG A 54 0.47 -2.48 5.39
CA ARG A 54 0.77 -2.02 6.76
C ARG A 54 1.59 -3.05 7.53
N ALA A 55 1.24 -4.33 7.43
CA ALA A 55 2.01 -5.40 8.06
C ALA A 55 3.44 -5.48 7.49
N GLN A 56 3.60 -5.45 6.16
CA GLN A 56 4.91 -5.46 5.51
C GLN A 56 5.79 -4.27 5.89
N ASN A 57 5.21 -3.07 6.00
CA ASN A 57 5.98 -1.88 6.40
C ASN A 57 6.42 -1.97 7.86
N ARG A 58 5.55 -2.47 8.76
CA ARG A 58 5.91 -2.72 10.16
C ARG A 58 7.02 -3.77 10.32
N VAL A 59 7.02 -4.82 9.49
CA VAL A 59 8.10 -5.82 9.49
C VAL A 59 9.41 -5.22 9.00
N ARG A 60 9.38 -4.35 7.99
CA ARG A 60 10.57 -3.62 7.52
C ARG A 60 11.14 -2.71 8.61
N ASP A 61 10.29 -2.00 9.34
CA ASP A 61 10.72 -1.14 10.45
C ASP A 61 11.37 -1.96 11.58
N LEU A 62 10.83 -3.14 11.90
CA LEU A 62 11.38 -4.04 12.91
C LEU A 62 12.74 -4.65 12.49
N CYS A 63 12.90 -5.07 11.23
CA CYS A 63 14.17 -5.59 10.73
C CYS A 63 15.23 -4.49 10.54
N ALA A 64 14.82 -3.25 10.23
CA ALA A 64 15.73 -2.10 10.15
C ALA A 64 16.16 -1.59 11.54
N GLY A 65 15.33 -1.78 12.57
CA GLY A 65 15.58 -1.32 13.95
C GLY A 65 16.55 -2.17 14.78
N GLN A 66 17.03 -3.32 14.29
CA GLN A 66 17.96 -4.19 15.05
C GLN A 66 19.45 -3.98 14.73
N ARG A 67 19.82 -2.94 13.96
CA ARG A 67 21.22 -2.63 13.64
C ARG A 67 21.58 -1.24 14.16
N SER A 68 21.90 -1.13 15.45
CA SER A 68 22.84 -0.15 16.04
C SER A 68 22.69 -0.11 17.57
N VAL A 69 23.15 -1.16 18.25
CA VAL A 69 23.59 -1.00 19.65
C VAL A 69 24.86 -1.82 19.92
N ASP A 70 25.74 -1.96 18.93
CA ASP A 70 27.12 -2.36 19.21
C ASP A 70 27.89 -1.08 19.56
N ARG A 71 27.77 -0.77 20.85
CA ARG A 71 28.51 0.24 21.58
C ARG A 71 30.01 0.09 21.32
N HIS A 72 30.65 1.23 21.12
CA HIS A 72 32.04 1.42 21.51
C HIS A 72 32.18 1.08 23.00
N ASP A 73 33.00 0.09 23.30
CA ASP A 73 33.81 -0.09 24.51
C ASP A 73 34.96 -0.97 24.00
N GLY A 74 36.24 -0.65 24.06
CA GLY A 74 37.07 0.39 24.67
C GLY A 74 38.51 -0.07 24.45
#